data_AF-A0A940VDX0-F1
#
_entry.id   AF-A0A940VDX0-F1
#
_cell.length_a   1.000
_cell.length_b   1.000
_cell.length_c   1.000
_cell.angle_alpha   90.00
_cell.angle_beta   90.00
_cell.angle_gamma   90.00
#
_symmetry.space_group_name_H-M   'P 1'
#
loop_
_entity.id
_entity.type
_entity.pdbx_description
1 polymer ?
#
loop_
_entity_poly.entity_id
_entity_poly.type
_entity_poly.pdbx_seq_one_letter_code
_entity_poly.pdbx_strand_id
1 'polypeptide(L)'
;MTEPVEFNASCPIPRSNYAQILLAHGGGGRLMHQLIEDIIVPAFRNPVLDVRHDSAVLDVGGARLAFTTDSYVVRPLFFPGGDIGTLAVNGTVNDLAMSGAKPLYLSASFVLEEGLPVETLQRILASMRRAADAAEVQIVTG
;
A
#
# COMPACT_ATOMS: atom_id res chain seq x y z
N MET A 1 -7.99 -49.56 -22.38
CA MET A 1 -7.30 -49.35 -21.09
C MET A 1 -6.45 -48.11 -21.27
N THR A 2 -6.93 -46.96 -20.77
CA THR A 2 -6.21 -45.67 -20.84
C THR A 2 -5.53 -45.45 -19.50
N GLU A 3 -4.21 -45.33 -19.51
CA GLU A 3 -3.45 -45.07 -18.29
C GLU A 3 -3.76 -43.67 -17.72
N PRO A 4 -3.83 -43.52 -16.39
CA PRO A 4 -4.06 -42.22 -15.76
C PRO A 4 -2.82 -41.34 -15.91
N VAL A 5 -3.03 -40.09 -16.34
CA VAL A 5 -1.98 -39.07 -16.39
C VAL A 5 -1.62 -38.68 -14.95
N GLU A 6 -0.41 -39.02 -14.51
CA GLU A 6 0.13 -38.54 -13.24
C GLU A 6 0.37 -37.03 -13.29
N PHE A 7 -0.48 -36.28 -12.61
CA PHE A 7 -0.33 -34.84 -12.46
C PHE A 7 0.71 -34.56 -11.37
N ASN A 8 1.96 -34.34 -11.77
CA ASN A 8 3.03 -33.98 -10.85
C ASN A 8 2.91 -32.50 -10.46
N ALA A 9 2.15 -32.23 -9.39
CA ALA A 9 1.98 -30.90 -8.81
C ALA A 9 3.23 -30.46 -8.03
N SER A 10 4.38 -30.37 -8.70
CA SER A 10 5.57 -29.74 -8.13
C SER A 10 5.45 -28.23 -8.35
N CYS A 11 5.07 -27.49 -7.30
CA CYS A 11 5.20 -26.05 -7.32
C CYS A 11 6.70 -25.71 -7.16
N PRO A 12 7.36 -25.14 -8.19
CA PRO A 12 8.78 -24.85 -8.10
C PRO A 12 9.04 -23.87 -6.96
N ILE A 13 10.02 -24.19 -6.10
CA ILE A 13 10.42 -23.30 -5.02
C ILE A 13 10.93 -21.99 -5.66
N PRO A 14 10.37 -20.82 -5.31
CA PRO A 14 10.82 -19.55 -5.87
C PRO A 14 12.31 -19.36 -5.62
N ARG A 15 13.06 -18.97 -6.66
CA ARG A 15 14.48 -18.64 -6.51
C ARG A 15 14.59 -17.45 -5.54
N SER A 16 15.47 -17.53 -4.55
CA SER A 16 15.58 -16.51 -3.49
C SER A 16 16.53 -15.36 -3.83
N ASN A 17 17.24 -15.39 -4.96
CA ASN A 17 18.19 -14.35 -5.35
C ASN A 17 17.91 -13.86 -6.77
N TYR A 18 17.07 -12.82 -6.88
CA TYR A 18 16.84 -12.10 -8.14
C TYR A 18 17.82 -10.92 -8.23
N ALA A 19 18.53 -10.79 -9.35
CA ALA A 19 19.45 -9.67 -9.58
C ALA A 19 18.72 -8.34 -9.92
N GLN A 20 17.41 -8.39 -10.14
CA GLN A 20 16.59 -7.28 -10.61
C GLN A 20 15.23 -7.30 -9.92
N ILE A 21 14.64 -6.11 -9.72
CA ILE A 21 13.26 -6.00 -9.24
C ILE A 21 12.29 -6.36 -10.37
N LEU A 22 11.39 -7.31 -10.10
CA LEU A 22 10.36 -7.76 -11.02
C LEU A 22 8.99 -7.22 -10.59
N LEU A 23 8.01 -7.21 -11.50
CA LEU A 23 6.62 -6.86 -11.18
C LEU A 23 6.05 -7.68 -10.02
N ALA A 24 6.44 -8.95 -9.90
CA ALA A 24 5.97 -9.83 -8.83
C ALA A 24 6.42 -9.40 -7.42
N HIS A 25 7.47 -8.57 -7.30
CA HIS A 25 7.86 -7.98 -6.02
C HIS A 25 6.92 -6.87 -5.54
N GLY A 26 6.04 -6.34 -6.40
CA GLY A 26 5.01 -5.34 -6.04
C GLY A 26 3.60 -5.92 -5.94
N GLY A 27 3.44 -7.25 -6.06
CA GLY A 27 2.13 -7.90 -6.21
C GLY A 27 1.44 -8.34 -4.92
N GLY A 28 1.91 -7.94 -3.74
CA GLY A 28 1.29 -8.36 -2.46
C GLY A 28 1.56 -9.81 -2.03
N GLY A 29 2.27 -10.59 -2.85
CA GLY A 29 2.50 -12.02 -2.61
C GLY A 29 3.84 -12.36 -1.94
N ARG A 30 4.19 -13.65 -2.01
CA ARG A 30 5.42 -14.20 -1.39
C ARG A 30 6.71 -13.46 -1.79
N LEU A 31 6.83 -13.07 -3.06
CA LEU A 31 8.03 -12.38 -3.55
C LEU A 31 8.16 -10.96 -2.98
N MET A 32 7.04 -10.25 -2.79
CA MET A 32 7.04 -8.95 -2.10
C MET A 32 7.46 -9.12 -0.64
N HIS A 33 6.88 -10.11 0.06
CA HIS A 33 7.23 -10.39 1.45
C HIS A 33 8.72 -10.74 1.61
N GLN A 34 9.28 -11.55 0.71
CA GLN A 34 10.72 -11.85 0.70
C GLN A 34 11.56 -10.60 0.44
N LEU A 35 11.18 -9.74 -0.51
CA LEU A 35 11.88 -8.46 -0.74
C LEU A 35 11.88 -7.58 0.53
N ILE A 36 10.75 -7.52 1.24
CA ILE A 36 10.63 -6.76 2.48
C ILE A 36 11.56 -7.32 3.55
N GLU A 37 11.48 -8.62 3.86
CA GLU A 37 12.24 -9.24 4.94
C GLU A 37 13.74 -9.33 4.67
N ASP A 38 14.14 -9.63 3.43
CA ASP A 38 15.54 -9.91 3.10
C ASP A 38 16.33 -8.64 2.72
N ILE A 39 15.66 -7.58 2.25
CA ILE A 39 16.34 -6.37 1.72
C ILE A 39 15.91 -5.09 2.45
N ILE A 40 14.61 -4.81 2.55
CA ILE A 40 14.13 -3.52 3.08
C ILE A 40 14.30 -3.44 4.59
N VAL A 41 13.82 -4.46 5.31
CA VAL A 41 13.86 -4.55 6.76
C VAL A 41 15.30 -4.46 7.30
N PRO A 42 16.29 -5.21 6.79
CA PRO A 42 17.64 -5.15 7.31
C PRO A 42 18.28 -3.76 7.14
N ALA A 43 17.92 -3.03 6.07
CA ALA A 43 18.44 -1.70 5.80
C ALA A 43 17.90 -0.63 6.78
N PHE A 44 16.67 -0.81 7.30
CA PHE A 44 16.00 0.17 8.16
C PHE A 44 15.69 -0.35 9.57
N ARG A 45 16.29 -1.48 9.96
CA ARG A 45 15.92 -2.24 11.15
C ARG A 45 15.93 -1.37 12.40
N ASN A 46 14.82 -1.41 13.13
CA ASN A 46 14.66 -0.76 14.42
C ASN A 46 13.51 -1.41 15.22
N PRO A 47 13.43 -1.19 16.54
CA PRO A 47 12.42 -1.83 17.38
C PRO A 47 10.96 -1.55 16.98
N VAL A 48 10.66 -0.38 16.39
CA VAL A 48 9.31 -0.02 15.95
C VAL A 48 8.95 -0.79 14.68
N LEU A 49 9.86 -0.85 13.71
CA LEU A 49 9.63 -1.56 12.44
C LEU A 49 9.56 -3.08 12.64
N ASP A 50 10.30 -3.64 13.60
CA ASP A 50 10.34 -5.08 13.91
C ASP A 50 9.01 -5.64 14.43
N VAL A 51 8.04 -4.79 14.79
CA VAL A 51 6.69 -5.21 15.17
C VAL A 51 5.85 -5.68 13.97
N ARG A 52 6.16 -5.21 12.75
CA ARG A 52 5.53 -5.66 11.48
C ARG A 52 3.99 -5.56 11.44
N HIS A 53 3.44 -4.47 11.96
CA HIS A 53 2.01 -4.14 11.83
C HIS A 53 1.74 -3.20 10.65
N ASP A 54 0.46 -3.02 10.30
CA ASP A 54 -0.03 -2.11 9.25
C ASP A 54 0.26 -0.63 9.55
N SER A 55 0.65 -0.31 10.79
CA SER A 55 1.20 0.99 11.15
C SER A 55 2.29 0.88 12.23
N ALA A 56 3.19 1.87 12.23
CA ALA A 56 4.14 2.09 13.30
C ALA A 56 3.47 2.82 14.47
N VAL A 57 3.72 2.36 15.70
CA VAL A 57 3.28 3.04 16.91
C VAL A 57 4.42 3.90 17.45
N LEU A 58 4.18 5.20 17.57
CA LEU A 58 5.16 6.18 18.05
C LEU A 58 4.67 6.85 19.34
N ASP A 59 5.57 7.08 20.30
CA ASP A 59 5.30 7.91 21.46
C ASP A 59 5.94 9.30 21.24
N VAL A 60 5.11 10.33 21.19
CA VAL A 60 5.53 11.71 20.96
C VAL A 60 4.90 12.59 22.03
N GLY A 61 5.71 13.06 22.98
CA GLY A 61 5.25 13.94 24.05
C GLY A 61 4.16 13.32 24.95
N GLY A 62 4.18 11.99 25.14
CA GLY A 62 3.17 11.26 25.91
C GLY A 62 1.90 10.94 25.13
N ALA A 63 1.82 11.30 23.85
CA ALA A 63 0.77 10.88 22.95
C ALA A 63 1.22 9.66 22.14
N ARG A 64 0.34 8.66 22.05
CA ARG A 64 0.55 7.47 21.22
C ARG A 64 -0.04 7.70 19.83
N LEU A 65 0.81 7.73 18.81
CA LEU A 65 0.45 7.96 17.41
C LEU A 65 0.59 6.68 16.60
N ALA A 66 -0.35 6.44 15.69
CA ALA A 66 -0.20 5.46 14.63
C ALA A 66 0.28 6.18 13.35
N PHE A 67 1.29 5.62 12.70
CA PHE A 67 1.91 6.20 11.52
C PHE A 67 2.05 5.14 10.43
N THR A 68 1.44 5.37 9.28
CA THR A 68 1.49 4.47 8.13
C THR A 68 1.64 5.26 6.84
N THR A 69 2.06 4.58 5.78
CA THR A 69 2.21 5.15 4.45
C THR A 69 2.00 4.07 3.41
N ASP A 70 1.37 4.47 2.31
CA ASP A 70 1.10 3.61 1.18
C ASP A 70 1.29 4.38 -0.12
N SER A 71 1.66 3.67 -1.18
CA SER A 71 1.72 4.21 -2.53
C SER A 71 0.74 3.47 -3.44
N TYR A 72 -0.06 4.22 -4.18
CA TYR A 72 -1.15 3.68 -5.00
C TYR A 72 -0.82 3.83 -6.49
N VAL A 73 -0.76 2.70 -7.21
CA VAL A 73 -0.37 2.64 -8.64
C VAL A 73 -1.41 1.92 -9.50
N VAL A 74 -2.67 1.91 -9.06
CA VAL A 74 -3.76 1.17 -9.72
C VAL A 74 -4.02 1.64 -11.15
N ARG A 75 -4.30 0.70 -12.05
CA ARG A 75 -4.78 0.96 -13.41
C ARG A 75 -6.01 0.08 -13.69
N PRO A 76 -7.09 0.64 -14.29
CA PRO A 76 -7.28 2.05 -14.66
C PRO A 76 -7.40 3.00 -13.45
N LEU A 77 -7.23 4.31 -13.66
CA LEU A 77 -7.37 5.31 -12.57
C LEU A 77 -8.79 5.40 -12.02
N PHE A 78 -9.79 5.07 -12.85
CA PHE A 78 -11.20 4.97 -12.47
C PHE A 78 -11.68 3.56 -12.82
N PHE A 79 -12.35 2.91 -11.89
CA PHE A 79 -12.80 1.53 -12.00
C PHE A 79 -14.21 1.37 -11.42
N PRO A 80 -14.93 0.28 -11.72
CA PRO A 80 -16.22 0.02 -11.10
C PRO A 80 -16.09 0.00 -9.57
N GLY A 81 -16.83 0.90 -8.90
CA GLY A 81 -16.82 1.04 -7.44
C GLY A 81 -15.85 2.08 -6.86
N GLY A 82 -15.00 2.72 -7.67
CA GLY A 82 -14.13 3.77 -7.15
C GLY A 82 -13.10 4.32 -8.13
N ASP A 83 -12.11 5.00 -7.57
CA ASP A 83 -10.96 5.54 -8.29
C ASP A 83 -9.73 5.56 -7.39
N ILE A 84 -8.57 5.82 -7.99
CA ILE A 84 -7.29 5.90 -7.29
C ILE A 84 -7.33 6.88 -6.10
N GLY A 85 -8.12 7.95 -6.17
CA GLY A 85 -8.25 8.93 -5.11
C GLY A 85 -8.99 8.36 -3.91
N THR A 86 -10.16 7.75 -4.12
CA THR A 86 -10.89 7.05 -3.06
C THR A 86 -10.08 5.90 -2.46
N LEU A 87 -9.35 5.15 -3.30
CA LEU A 87 -8.49 4.06 -2.86
C LEU A 87 -7.36 4.58 -1.96
N ALA A 88 -6.71 5.68 -2.35
CA ALA A 88 -5.59 6.23 -1.62
C ALA A 88 -5.98 6.68 -0.21
N VAL A 89 -7.13 7.35 -0.10
CA VAL A 89 -7.64 7.80 1.20
C VAL A 89 -8.13 6.62 2.03
N ASN A 90 -8.99 5.77 1.48
CA ASN A 90 -9.61 4.69 2.24
C ASN A 90 -8.59 3.62 2.65
N GLY A 91 -7.59 3.30 1.81
CA GLY A 91 -6.51 2.39 2.16
C GLY A 91 -5.74 2.87 3.38
N THR A 92 -5.21 4.09 3.32
CA THR A 92 -4.45 4.68 4.42
C THR A 92 -5.30 4.82 5.71
N VAL A 93 -6.57 5.20 5.57
CA VAL A 93 -7.51 5.26 6.71
C VAL A 93 -7.74 3.88 7.32
N ASN A 94 -7.87 2.83 6.49
CA ASN A 94 -8.07 1.47 6.96
C ASN A 94 -6.85 0.96 7.74
N ASP A 95 -5.62 1.20 7.28
CA ASP A 95 -4.41 0.77 7.99
C ASP A 95 -4.30 1.38 9.39
N LEU A 96 -4.65 2.67 9.51
CA LEU A 96 -4.74 3.36 10.79
C LEU A 96 -5.86 2.76 11.67
N ALA A 97 -7.02 2.48 11.11
CA ALA A 97 -8.16 1.90 11.83
C ALA A 97 -7.89 0.47 12.29
N MET A 98 -7.25 -0.37 11.48
CA MET A 98 -6.85 -1.75 11.83
C MET A 98 -5.85 -1.78 12.99
N SER A 99 -5.06 -0.72 13.13
CA SER A 99 -4.14 -0.52 14.26
C SER A 99 -4.83 0.00 15.54
N GLY A 100 -6.16 0.17 15.51
CA GLY A 100 -6.95 0.68 16.62
C GLY A 100 -6.80 2.18 16.85
N ALA A 101 -6.23 2.92 15.90
CA ALA A 101 -6.08 4.36 15.99
C ALA A 101 -7.34 5.08 15.48
N LYS A 102 -7.54 6.32 15.95
CA LYS A 102 -8.47 7.25 15.31
C LYS A 102 -7.69 8.02 14.24
N PRO A 103 -8.00 7.86 12.94
CA PRO A 103 -7.39 8.66 11.89
C PRO A 103 -7.72 10.14 12.09
N LEU A 104 -6.73 11.02 11.89
CA LEU A 104 -6.90 12.48 12.05
C LEU A 104 -6.42 13.22 10.79
N TYR A 105 -5.21 12.88 10.34
CA TYR A 105 -4.51 13.62 9.31
C TYR A 105 -3.90 12.67 8.29
N LEU A 106 -3.86 13.11 7.04
CA LEU A 106 -3.19 12.45 5.92
C LEU A 106 -2.25 13.43 5.23
N SER A 107 -1.18 12.90 4.64
CA SER A 107 -0.40 13.59 3.61
C SER A 107 -0.73 13.01 2.24
N ALA A 108 -0.56 13.77 1.16
CA ALA A 108 -0.86 13.32 -0.20
C ALA A 108 0.28 13.68 -1.17
N SER A 109 1.10 12.70 -1.53
CA SER A 109 2.16 12.87 -2.54
C SER A 109 1.69 12.37 -3.91
N PHE A 110 2.04 13.11 -4.97
CA PHE A 110 1.65 12.78 -6.34
C PHE A 110 2.88 12.65 -7.24
N VAL A 111 2.97 11.53 -7.96
CA VAL A 111 3.88 11.37 -9.09
C VAL A 111 3.03 11.43 -10.36
N LEU A 112 3.10 12.55 -11.07
CA LEU A 112 2.26 12.82 -12.24
C LEU A 112 3.05 12.61 -13.53
N GLU A 113 2.44 11.87 -14.47
CA GLU A 113 2.98 11.67 -15.81
C GLU A 113 2.78 12.94 -16.66
N GLU A 114 3.79 13.31 -17.46
CA GLU A 114 3.67 14.39 -18.42
C GLU A 114 2.51 14.13 -19.39
N GLY A 115 1.66 15.14 -19.61
CA GLY A 115 0.50 15.03 -20.49
C GLY A 115 -0.78 14.49 -19.82
N LEU A 116 -0.78 14.20 -18.52
CA LEU A 116 -2.00 13.88 -17.79
C LEU A 116 -3.01 15.05 -17.88
N PRO A 117 -4.26 14.81 -18.33
CA PRO A 117 -5.26 15.88 -18.38
C PRO A 117 -5.55 16.45 -16.98
N VAL A 118 -5.56 17.78 -16.87
CA VAL A 118 -5.86 18.46 -15.60
C VAL A 118 -7.24 18.08 -15.08
N GLU A 119 -8.23 17.88 -15.95
CA GLU A 119 -9.57 17.42 -15.58
C GLU A 119 -9.53 16.05 -14.89
N THR A 120 -8.66 15.14 -15.34
CA THR A 120 -8.44 13.84 -14.69
C THR A 120 -7.94 14.03 -13.27
N LEU A 121 -6.92 14.88 -13.08
CA LEU A 121 -6.40 15.19 -11.74
C LEU A 121 -7.47 15.82 -10.85
N GLN A 122 -8.23 16.80 -11.36
CA GLN A 122 -9.32 17.44 -10.62
C GLN A 122 -10.37 16.44 -10.13
N ARG A 123 -10.75 15.47 -10.99
CA ARG A 123 -11.69 14.41 -10.62
C ARG A 123 -11.15 13.51 -9.50
N ILE A 124 -9.87 13.14 -9.57
CA ILE A 124 -9.19 12.35 -8.52
C ILE A 124 -9.17 13.13 -7.21
N LEU A 125 -8.73 14.40 -7.23
CA LEU A 125 -8.68 15.26 -6.05
C LEU A 125 -10.06 15.47 -5.41
N ALA A 126 -11.10 15.67 -6.23
CA ALA A 126 -12.48 15.76 -5.74
C ALA A 126 -12.94 14.45 -5.07
N SER A 127 -12.49 13.30 -5.57
CA SER A 127 -12.79 12.00 -4.95
C SER A 127 -12.05 11.78 -3.65
N MET A 128 -10.75 12.11 -3.60
CA MET A 128 -9.97 12.11 -2.36
C MET A 128 -10.63 12.98 -1.30
N ARG A 129 -11.06 14.19 -1.67
CA ARG A 129 -11.74 15.11 -0.76
C ARG A 129 -13.00 14.49 -0.17
N ARG A 130 -13.87 13.92 -1.01
CA ARG A 130 -15.10 13.25 -0.54
C ARG A 130 -14.81 12.08 0.39
N ALA A 131 -13.80 11.27 0.08
CA ALA A 131 -13.40 10.15 0.92
C ALA A 131 -12.85 10.63 2.27
N ALA A 132 -12.04 11.69 2.26
CA ALA A 132 -11.49 12.28 3.48
C ALA A 132 -12.59 12.87 4.37
N ASP A 133 -13.53 13.61 3.78
CA ASP A 133 -14.70 14.15 4.49
C ASP A 133 -15.55 13.01 5.10
N ALA A 134 -15.78 11.92 4.35
CA ALA A 134 -16.56 10.78 4.82
C ALA A 134 -15.88 10.00 5.97
N ALA A 135 -14.55 9.97 5.99
CA ALA A 135 -13.75 9.37 7.06
C ALA A 135 -13.44 10.35 8.21
N GLU A 136 -13.93 11.60 8.14
CA GLU A 136 -13.66 12.66 9.10
C GLU A 136 -12.15 12.95 9.31
N VAL A 137 -11.35 12.82 8.24
CA VAL A 137 -9.91 13.09 8.24
C VAL A 137 -9.56 14.31 7.39
N GLN A 138 -8.42 14.93 7.67
CA GLN A 138 -7.93 16.08 6.90
C GLN A 138 -6.65 15.73 6.14
N ILE A 139 -6.60 16.05 4.84
CA ILE A 139 -5.35 16.05 4.09
C ILE A 139 -4.65 17.38 4.37
N VAL A 140 -3.51 17.34 5.07
CA VAL A 140 -2.88 18.54 5.65
C VAL A 140 -1.56 18.96 4.98
N THR A 141 -0.97 18.09 4.17
CA THR A 141 0.29 18.35 3.45
C THR A 141 0.42 17.42 2.25
N GLY A 142 1.38 17.67 1.37
CA GLY A 142 1.60 16.91 0.14
C GLY A 142 2.82 17.35 -0.63
#